data_AF-A0A6C0I586-F1
#
_entry.id   AF-A0A6C0I586-F1
#
_cell.length_a   1.000
_cell.length_b   1.000
_cell.length_c   1.000
_cell.angle_alpha   90.00
_cell.angle_beta   90.00
_cell.angle_gamma   90.00
#
_symmetry.space_group_name_H-M   'P 1'
#
loop_
_entity.id
_entity.type
_entity.pdbx_description
1 polymer ?
#
loop_
_entity_poly.entity_id
_entity_poly.type
_entity_poly.pdbx_seq_one_letter_code
_entity_poly.pdbx_strand_id
1 'polypeptide(L)'
;MPEISTKKLKILCGLADIDYSPSETKTSLKKKVVKYLNKYTYAPRYLRGLSPSEKFTKMFEIRLYKLREKHGKISPKQKYKPSIIDKKYLRSNKRSKSSKSRSKSKKISRYTKDWNKKYGEKSISLSAKSKISGVPLSILKKVYNKGLAAWRGGSHRPGASQHQWGVSRVNSFLTCGKTWYFPDHKLAQEAMNKSPKARKFWSKKKCVKSKMGKRTKSR
;
A
#
# COMPACT_ATOMS: atom_id res chain seq x y z
N MET A 1 -16.62 16.83 6.83
CA MET A 1 -15.41 16.28 6.16
C MET A 1 -14.89 17.33 5.20
N PRO A 2 -13.57 17.57 5.05
CA PRO A 2 -13.12 18.57 4.10
C PRO A 2 -13.52 18.14 2.68
N GLU A 3 -14.41 18.92 2.08
CA GLU A 3 -14.91 18.62 0.74
C GLU A 3 -13.83 18.84 -0.32
N ILE A 4 -13.87 18.05 -1.39
CA ILE A 4 -12.99 18.26 -2.54
C ILE A 4 -13.36 19.61 -3.17
N SER A 5 -12.38 20.51 -3.26
CA SER A 5 -12.59 21.83 -3.84
C SER A 5 -12.85 21.75 -5.35
N THR A 6 -13.56 22.75 -5.88
CA THR A 6 -13.85 22.87 -7.32
C THR A 6 -12.55 22.87 -8.14
N LYS A 7 -11.50 23.56 -7.67
CA LYS A 7 -10.17 23.54 -8.29
C LYS A 7 -9.60 22.13 -8.43
N LYS A 8 -9.75 21.26 -7.42
CA LYS A 8 -9.29 19.88 -7.51
C LYS A 8 -10.11 19.07 -8.51
N LEU A 9 -11.43 19.24 -8.55
CA LEU A 9 -12.29 18.58 -9.54
C LEU A 9 -11.85 18.92 -10.96
N LYS A 10 -11.67 20.22 -11.26
CA LYS A 10 -11.17 20.71 -12.56
C LYS A 10 -9.82 20.10 -12.94
N ILE A 11 -8.87 20.04 -12.00
CA ILE A 11 -7.57 19.37 -12.23
C ILE A 11 -7.75 17.90 -12.61
N LEU A 12 -8.66 17.17 -11.95
CA LEU A 12 -8.90 15.78 -12.33
C LEU A 12 -9.49 15.71 -13.74
N CYS A 13 -10.50 16.54 -14.04
CA CYS A 13 -11.13 16.56 -15.36
C CYS A 13 -10.11 16.84 -16.46
N GLY A 14 -9.26 17.85 -16.31
CA GLY A 14 -8.22 18.17 -17.30
C GLY A 14 -7.13 17.11 -17.43
N LEU A 15 -6.80 16.36 -16.37
CA LEU A 15 -5.86 15.24 -16.48
C LEU A 15 -6.49 13.96 -17.05
N ALA A 16 -7.82 13.87 -17.00
CA ALA A 16 -8.61 12.71 -17.38
C ALA A 16 -9.33 12.91 -18.73
N ASP A 17 -9.09 14.03 -19.41
CA ASP A 17 -9.73 14.41 -20.67
C ASP A 17 -11.26 14.35 -20.57
N ILE A 18 -11.80 14.90 -19.47
CA ILE A 18 -13.25 15.04 -19.25
C ILE A 18 -13.63 16.48 -19.61
N ASP A 19 -14.55 16.64 -20.55
CA ASP A 19 -15.03 17.97 -20.96
C ASP A 19 -15.76 18.69 -19.83
N TYR A 20 -15.38 19.95 -19.58
CA TYR A 20 -16.06 20.84 -18.64
C TYR A 20 -15.90 22.31 -19.01
N SER A 21 -16.93 23.11 -18.77
CA SER A 21 -16.83 24.57 -18.88
C SER A 21 -16.16 25.20 -17.65
N PRO A 22 -15.33 26.25 -17.79
CA PRO A 22 -14.75 26.99 -16.66
C PRO A 22 -15.79 27.53 -15.67
N SER A 23 -17.01 27.83 -16.11
CA SER A 23 -18.10 28.32 -15.24
C SER A 23 -18.96 27.21 -14.61
N GLU A 24 -18.67 25.93 -14.88
CA GLU A 24 -19.46 24.82 -14.33
C GLU A 24 -19.51 24.79 -12.80
N THR A 25 -20.71 24.49 -12.30
CA THR A 25 -20.96 24.34 -10.86
C THR A 25 -20.21 23.13 -10.29
N LYS A 26 -19.84 23.22 -9.00
CA LYS A 26 -19.18 22.13 -8.27
C LYS A 26 -19.99 20.82 -8.32
N THR A 27 -21.32 20.90 -8.29
CA THR A 27 -22.22 19.76 -8.34
C THR A 27 -22.17 19.07 -9.71
N SER A 28 -22.19 19.85 -10.80
CA SER A 28 -22.06 19.30 -12.17
C SER A 28 -20.74 18.59 -12.36
N LEU A 29 -19.63 19.25 -12.00
CA LEU A 29 -18.28 18.66 -12.04
C LEU A 29 -18.20 17.37 -11.21
N LYS A 30 -18.78 17.36 -10.00
CA LYS A 30 -18.79 16.17 -9.15
C LYS A 30 -19.52 15.01 -9.81
N LYS A 31 -20.67 15.23 -10.47
CA LYS A 31 -21.41 14.18 -11.20
C LYS A 31 -20.56 13.56 -12.32
N LYS A 32 -19.90 14.40 -13.14
CA LYS A 32 -19.00 13.94 -14.20
C LYS A 32 -17.84 13.11 -13.65
N VAL A 33 -17.21 13.60 -12.58
CA VAL A 33 -16.11 12.89 -11.92
C VAL A 33 -16.59 11.56 -11.32
N VAL A 34 -17.76 11.49 -10.68
CA VAL A 34 -18.33 10.22 -10.18
C VAL A 34 -18.50 9.22 -11.32
N LYS A 35 -19.09 9.63 -12.45
CA LYS A 35 -19.24 8.78 -13.64
C LYS A 35 -17.89 8.24 -14.12
N TYR A 36 -16.87 9.08 -14.15
CA TYR A 36 -15.50 8.67 -14.51
C TYR A 36 -14.89 7.69 -13.50
N LEU A 37 -15.04 7.94 -12.21
CA LEU A 37 -14.49 7.08 -11.16
C LEU A 37 -15.14 5.69 -11.18
N ASN A 38 -16.43 5.59 -11.48
CA ASN A 38 -17.15 4.32 -11.53
C ASN A 38 -16.66 3.38 -12.66
N LYS A 39 -15.91 3.88 -13.65
CA LYS A 39 -15.26 3.06 -14.69
C LYS A 39 -14.10 2.21 -14.13
N TYR A 40 -13.61 2.50 -12.93
CA TYR A 40 -12.44 1.83 -12.35
C TYR A 40 -12.82 0.88 -11.22
N THR A 41 -12.09 -0.22 -11.11
CA THR A 41 -12.20 -1.14 -9.98
C THR A 41 -11.30 -0.68 -8.83
N TYR A 42 -11.84 -0.73 -7.61
CA TYR A 42 -11.15 -0.36 -6.38
C TYR A 42 -11.12 -1.55 -5.42
N ALA A 43 -10.08 -1.64 -4.59
CA ALA A 43 -9.95 -2.73 -3.63
C ALA A 43 -11.12 -2.69 -2.62
N PRO A 44 -12.03 -3.69 -2.59
CA PRO A 44 -13.26 -3.62 -1.81
C PRO A 44 -13.00 -3.46 -0.31
N ARG A 45 -11.90 -4.04 0.16
CA ARG A 45 -11.50 -4.07 1.57
C ARG A 45 -11.21 -2.67 2.14
N TYR A 46 -10.80 -1.70 1.32
CA TYR A 46 -10.53 -0.34 1.79
C TYR A 46 -11.80 0.49 1.90
N LEU A 47 -12.72 0.36 0.93
CA LEU A 47 -13.97 1.12 0.90
C LEU A 47 -15.00 0.63 1.93
N ARG A 48 -14.78 -0.55 2.51
CA ARG A 48 -15.67 -1.15 3.52
C ARG A 48 -15.69 -0.32 4.81
N GLY A 49 -16.88 0.10 5.22
CA GLY A 49 -17.10 0.90 6.43
C GLY A 49 -16.86 2.41 6.28
N LEU A 50 -16.59 2.89 5.06
CA LEU A 50 -16.55 4.33 4.74
C LEU A 50 -17.94 4.83 4.34
N SER A 51 -18.27 6.08 4.70
CA SER A 51 -19.48 6.74 4.20
C SER A 51 -19.39 6.98 2.68
N PRO A 52 -20.52 7.22 1.98
CA PRO A 52 -20.50 7.51 0.55
C PRO A 52 -19.57 8.68 0.16
N SER A 53 -19.53 9.73 1.00
CA SER A 53 -18.66 10.90 0.76
C SER A 53 -17.17 10.59 0.97
N GLU A 54 -16.84 9.71 1.93
CA GLU A 54 -15.47 9.25 2.16
C GLU A 54 -14.98 8.31 1.06
N LYS A 55 -15.87 7.42 0.57
CA LYS A 55 -15.59 6.56 -0.59
C LYS A 55 -15.25 7.41 -1.81
N PHE A 56 -16.08 8.40 -2.13
CA PHE A 56 -15.83 9.36 -3.20
C PHE A 56 -14.47 10.05 -3.03
N THR A 57 -14.20 10.59 -1.84
CA THR A 57 -12.95 11.30 -1.54
C THR A 57 -11.73 10.42 -1.79
N LYS A 58 -11.78 9.17 -1.32
CA LYS A 58 -10.66 8.23 -1.54
C LYS A 58 -10.51 7.86 -3.02
N MET A 59 -11.60 7.49 -3.69
CA MET A 59 -11.58 7.11 -5.11
C MET A 59 -10.99 8.24 -5.95
N PHE A 60 -11.40 9.47 -5.67
CA PHE A 60 -10.84 10.69 -6.24
C PHE A 60 -9.34 10.82 -5.98
N GLU A 61 -8.89 10.73 -4.72
CA GLU A 61 -7.46 10.88 -4.37
C GLU A 61 -6.57 9.77 -4.94
N ILE A 62 -7.09 8.55 -5.09
CA ILE A 62 -6.38 7.44 -5.76
C ILE A 62 -6.25 7.75 -7.24
N ARG A 63 -7.35 8.15 -7.89
CA ARG A 63 -7.36 8.36 -9.33
C ARG A 63 -6.56 9.59 -9.75
N LEU A 64 -6.69 10.69 -9.02
CA LEU A 64 -5.89 11.90 -9.23
C LEU A 64 -4.39 11.60 -9.09
N TYR A 65 -4.00 10.74 -8.14
CA TYR A 65 -2.61 10.29 -8.03
C TYR A 65 -2.18 9.52 -9.28
N LYS A 66 -2.93 8.50 -9.70
CA LYS A 66 -2.59 7.71 -10.90
C LYS A 66 -2.46 8.57 -12.16
N LEU A 67 -3.34 9.55 -12.31
CA LEU A 67 -3.30 10.49 -13.42
C LEU A 67 -2.04 11.37 -13.37
N ARG A 68 -1.73 11.97 -12.21
CA ARG A 68 -0.48 12.73 -12.05
C ARG A 68 0.76 11.88 -12.31
N GLU A 69 0.74 10.61 -11.91
CA GLU A 69 1.85 9.67 -12.14
C GLU A 69 2.04 9.44 -13.64
N LYS A 70 0.96 9.17 -14.37
CA LYS A 70 0.96 9.01 -15.83
C LYS A 70 1.51 10.25 -16.55
N HIS A 71 1.18 11.43 -16.06
CA HIS A 71 1.60 12.71 -16.63
C HIS A 71 2.95 13.22 -16.09
N GLY A 72 3.68 12.44 -15.28
CA GLY A 72 4.96 12.87 -14.68
C GLY A 72 4.85 14.00 -13.64
N LYS A 73 3.64 14.38 -13.22
CA LYS A 73 3.36 15.50 -12.30
C LYS A 73 3.39 15.10 -10.82
N ILE A 74 4.28 14.16 -10.44
CA ILE A 74 4.44 13.69 -9.05
C ILE A 74 5.86 13.95 -8.57
N SER A 75 5.98 14.79 -7.55
CA SER A 75 7.26 14.96 -6.85
C SER A 75 7.55 13.80 -5.88
N PRO A 76 8.82 13.50 -5.57
CA PRO A 76 9.19 12.48 -4.58
C PRO A 76 8.49 12.68 -3.23
N LYS A 77 8.32 13.94 -2.78
CA LYS A 77 7.62 14.32 -1.56
C LYS A 77 6.12 13.96 -1.58
N GLN A 78 5.52 13.83 -2.76
CA GLN A 78 4.10 13.52 -2.93
C GLN A 78 3.82 12.04 -3.17
N LYS A 79 4.82 11.27 -3.62
CA LYS A 79 4.70 9.87 -4.08
C LYS A 79 3.97 8.95 -3.11
N TYR A 80 4.13 9.16 -1.79
CA TYR A 80 3.46 8.35 -0.77
C TYR A 80 2.73 9.17 0.30
N LYS A 81 2.35 10.42 -0.01
CA LYS A 81 1.65 11.27 0.95
C LYS A 81 0.32 10.62 1.37
N PRO A 82 0.04 10.50 2.67
CA PRO A 82 -1.24 10.00 3.17
C PRO A 82 -2.42 10.79 2.65
N SER A 83 -3.47 10.06 2.29
CA SER A 83 -4.75 10.63 1.87
C SER A 83 -5.44 11.30 3.06
N ILE A 84 -6.37 12.23 2.80
CA ILE A 84 -7.07 12.94 3.89
C ILE A 84 -7.83 11.95 4.78
N ILE A 85 -8.45 10.94 4.18
CA ILE A 85 -9.13 9.85 4.87
C ILE A 85 -8.14 9.06 5.73
N ASP A 86 -6.97 8.71 5.19
CA ASP A 86 -5.94 7.99 5.96
C ASP A 86 -5.50 8.79 7.19
N LYS A 87 -5.32 10.11 7.05
CA LYS A 87 -4.99 11.01 8.17
C LYS A 87 -6.10 11.08 9.20
N LYS A 88 -7.36 11.16 8.78
CA LYS A 88 -8.53 11.16 9.69
C LYS A 88 -8.52 9.93 10.58
N TYR A 89 -8.50 8.73 9.99
CA TYR A 89 -8.53 7.49 10.75
C TYR A 89 -7.26 7.26 11.59
N LEU A 90 -6.10 7.73 11.12
CA LEU A 90 -4.87 7.69 11.92
C LEU A 90 -4.96 8.60 13.15
N ARG A 91 -5.54 9.81 13.02
CA ARG A 91 -5.77 10.75 14.15
C ARG A 91 -6.80 10.24 15.13
N SER A 92 -7.93 9.69 14.65
CA SER A 92 -8.95 9.09 15.51
C SER A 92 -8.37 7.95 16.35
N ASN A 93 -7.55 7.08 15.74
CA ASN A 93 -6.82 6.03 16.45
C ASN A 93 -5.77 6.54 17.45
N LYS A 94 -5.34 7.81 17.36
CA LYS A 94 -4.41 8.44 18.31
C LYS A 94 -5.17 9.08 19.48
N ARG A 95 -6.29 9.77 19.20
CA ARG A 95 -7.20 10.34 20.21
C ARG A 95 -7.88 9.27 21.06
N SER A 96 -8.29 8.15 20.47
CA SER A 96 -8.84 7.02 21.24
C SER A 96 -7.81 6.33 22.15
N LYS A 97 -6.51 6.66 22.04
CA LYS A 97 -5.44 6.18 22.93
C LYS A 97 -5.14 7.12 24.08
N SER A 98 -5.59 8.38 24.03
CA SER A 98 -5.36 9.35 25.13
C SER A 98 -6.40 9.25 26.25
N SER A 99 -7.51 8.53 26.03
CA SER A 99 -8.49 8.17 27.06
C SER A 99 -8.14 6.80 27.67
N LYS A 100 -7.59 6.83 28.89
CA LYS A 100 -7.43 5.71 29.85
C LYS A 100 -7.81 4.31 29.33
N SER A 101 -6.83 3.51 28.87
CA SER A 101 -6.80 2.05 29.06
C SER A 101 -5.52 1.42 28.49
N ARG A 102 -4.79 0.74 29.38
CA ARG A 102 -3.89 -0.43 29.21
C ARG A 102 -3.16 -0.59 27.87
N SER A 103 -1.85 -0.77 27.96
CA SER A 103 -0.89 -1.26 26.95
C SER A 103 -1.41 -2.34 26.00
N LYS A 104 -2.33 -2.00 25.08
CA LYS A 104 -2.73 -2.88 23.98
C LYS A 104 -1.55 -2.94 23.02
N SER A 105 -0.76 -4.01 23.14
CA SER A 105 0.32 -4.34 22.23
C SER A 105 -0.09 -4.06 20.78
N LYS A 106 0.71 -3.27 20.06
CA LYS A 106 0.42 -2.90 18.67
C LYS A 106 0.17 -4.22 17.90
N LYS A 107 -1.04 -4.42 17.36
CA LYS A 107 -1.36 -5.63 16.58
C LYS A 107 -0.43 -5.72 15.37
N ILE A 108 0.69 -6.42 15.52
CA ILE A 108 1.68 -6.67 14.48
C ILE A 108 1.25 -7.87 13.62
N SER A 109 1.63 -7.84 12.34
CA SER A 109 1.29 -8.93 11.41
C SER A 109 1.93 -10.25 11.83
N ARG A 110 1.31 -11.38 11.46
CA ARG A 110 1.88 -12.72 11.68
C ARG A 110 3.33 -12.82 11.19
N TYR A 111 3.61 -12.31 9.99
CA TYR A 111 4.97 -12.28 9.43
C TYR A 111 5.96 -11.46 10.27
N THR A 112 5.50 -10.37 10.88
CA THR A 112 6.33 -9.58 11.81
C THR A 112 6.59 -10.35 13.10
N LYS A 113 5.57 -11.03 13.65
CA LYS A 113 5.74 -11.90 14.83
C LYS A 113 6.73 -13.02 14.54
N ASP A 114 6.55 -13.73 13.43
CA ASP A 114 7.42 -14.84 13.02
C ASP A 114 8.86 -14.38 12.80
N TRP A 115 9.04 -13.19 12.21
CA TRP A 115 10.36 -12.59 12.03
C TRP A 115 11.01 -12.23 13.37
N ASN A 116 10.29 -11.52 14.24
CA ASN A 116 10.79 -11.08 15.55
C ASN A 116 11.10 -12.27 16.46
N LYS A 117 10.26 -13.31 16.46
CA LYS A 117 10.49 -14.54 17.23
C LYS A 117 11.81 -15.21 16.85
N LYS A 118 12.19 -15.15 15.56
CA LYS A 118 13.39 -15.83 15.05
C LYS A 118 14.67 -14.99 15.12
N TYR A 119 14.55 -13.67 15.00
CA TYR A 119 15.71 -12.77 14.82
C TYR A 119 15.75 -11.58 15.78
N GLY A 120 14.85 -11.54 16.76
CA GLY A 120 14.76 -10.47 17.77
C GLY A 120 14.16 -9.16 17.25
N GLU A 121 13.65 -8.33 18.16
CA GLU A 121 13.00 -7.05 17.81
C GLU A 121 13.96 -5.99 17.29
N LYS A 122 15.28 -6.10 17.54
CA LYS A 122 16.30 -5.18 17.00
C LYS A 122 16.48 -5.31 15.47
N SER A 123 15.88 -6.33 14.85
CA SER A 123 15.97 -6.60 13.40
C SER A 123 14.87 -5.92 12.55
N ILE A 124 14.36 -4.77 13.00
CA ILE A 124 13.28 -4.03 12.32
C ILE A 124 13.76 -3.32 11.06
N SER A 125 15.00 -2.81 11.03
CA SER A 125 15.50 -2.02 9.90
C SER A 125 15.71 -2.87 8.65
N LEU A 126 15.54 -2.29 7.46
CA LEU A 126 15.79 -2.98 6.20
C LEU A 126 17.24 -3.46 6.09
N SER A 127 18.18 -2.69 6.65
CA SER A 127 19.61 -3.04 6.70
C SER A 127 19.84 -4.29 7.55
N ALA A 128 19.28 -4.35 8.77
CA ALA A 128 19.39 -5.54 9.62
C ALA A 128 18.79 -6.77 8.95
N LYS A 129 17.60 -6.63 8.32
CA LYS A 129 16.97 -7.70 7.55
C LYS A 129 17.84 -8.19 6.39
N SER A 130 18.50 -7.27 5.69
CA SER A 130 19.43 -7.59 4.60
C SER A 130 20.62 -8.39 5.12
N LYS A 131 21.26 -7.94 6.21
CA LYS A 131 22.39 -8.64 6.84
C LYS A 131 22.01 -10.06 7.28
N ILE A 132 20.87 -10.23 7.93
CA ILE A 132 20.39 -11.52 8.44
C ILE A 132 20.01 -12.50 7.32
N SER A 133 19.28 -12.01 6.31
CA SER A 133 18.74 -12.87 5.25
C SER A 133 19.69 -13.09 4.09
N GLY A 134 20.73 -12.26 3.96
CA GLY A 134 21.56 -12.20 2.76
C GLY A 134 20.86 -11.61 1.53
N VAL A 135 19.58 -11.20 1.64
CA VAL A 135 18.86 -10.54 0.54
C VAL A 135 19.42 -9.14 0.35
N PRO A 136 19.78 -8.72 -0.88
CA PRO A 136 20.33 -7.39 -1.12
C PRO A 136 19.40 -6.27 -0.65
N LEU A 137 19.97 -5.25 0.03
CA LEU A 137 19.21 -4.12 0.57
C LEU A 137 18.39 -3.39 -0.51
N SER A 138 18.93 -3.29 -1.72
CA SER A 138 18.23 -2.70 -2.87
C SER A 138 16.92 -3.43 -3.20
N ILE A 139 16.90 -4.76 -3.13
CA ILE A 139 15.68 -5.55 -3.34
C ILE A 139 14.69 -5.34 -2.20
N LEU A 140 15.15 -5.30 -0.94
CA LEU A 140 14.26 -5.03 0.19
C LEU A 140 13.65 -3.63 0.12
N LYS A 141 14.41 -2.63 -0.33
CA LYS A 141 13.91 -1.28 -0.63
C LYS A 141 12.85 -1.32 -1.74
N LYS A 142 13.06 -2.07 -2.83
CA LYS A 142 12.04 -2.25 -3.89
C LYS A 142 10.74 -2.86 -3.34
N VAL A 143 10.82 -3.94 -2.56
CA VAL A 143 9.66 -4.59 -1.94
C VAL A 143 8.93 -3.64 -0.98
N TYR A 144 9.68 -2.91 -0.17
CA TYR A 144 9.13 -1.89 0.73
C TYR A 144 8.37 -0.81 -0.04
N ASN A 145 8.99 -0.24 -1.08
CA ASN A 145 8.41 0.80 -1.92
C ASN A 145 7.15 0.33 -2.66
N LYS A 146 7.12 -0.93 -3.15
CA LYS A 146 5.90 -1.55 -3.68
C LYS A 146 4.80 -1.67 -2.63
N GLY A 147 5.17 -1.91 -1.37
CA GLY A 147 4.26 -1.86 -0.23
C GLY A 147 3.65 -0.47 -0.05
N LEU A 148 4.48 0.59 -0.08
CA LEU A 148 4.00 1.97 0.01
C LEU A 148 3.10 2.36 -1.17
N ALA A 149 3.42 1.89 -2.38
CA ALA A 149 2.62 2.12 -3.57
C ALA A 149 1.24 1.44 -3.45
N ALA A 150 1.19 0.18 -3.02
CA ALA A 150 -0.06 -0.53 -2.77
C ALA A 150 -0.89 0.13 -1.65
N TRP A 151 -0.24 0.64 -0.61
CA TRP A 151 -0.89 1.44 0.41
C TRP A 151 -1.49 2.70 -0.21
N ARG A 152 -0.73 3.49 -0.97
CA ARG A 152 -1.26 4.72 -1.58
C ARG A 152 -2.42 4.46 -2.54
N GLY A 153 -2.36 3.35 -3.28
CA GLY A 153 -3.40 2.88 -4.20
C GLY A 153 -4.66 2.34 -3.52
N GLY A 154 -4.71 2.31 -2.19
CA GLY A 154 -5.90 1.92 -1.44
C GLY A 154 -6.02 0.42 -1.18
N SER A 155 -4.95 -0.37 -1.25
CA SER A 155 -4.99 -1.81 -0.89
C SER A 155 -4.89 -2.07 0.61
N HIS A 156 -4.95 -1.04 1.45
CA HIS A 156 -4.86 -1.16 2.91
C HIS A 156 -6.22 -1.04 3.60
N ARG A 157 -6.23 -0.96 4.92
CA ARG A 157 -7.43 -0.63 5.71
C ARG A 157 -7.33 0.82 6.19
N PRO A 158 -8.47 1.54 6.36
CA PRO A 158 -8.46 2.83 7.02
C PRO A 158 -7.74 2.75 8.38
N GLY A 159 -6.85 3.70 8.67
CA GLY A 159 -6.07 3.75 9.91
C GLY A 159 -4.81 2.87 9.96
N ALA A 160 -4.50 2.11 8.90
CA ALA A 160 -3.23 1.39 8.79
C ALA A 160 -2.06 2.36 8.48
N SER A 161 -0.99 2.32 9.27
CA SER A 161 0.21 3.12 9.00
C SER A 161 0.94 2.64 7.75
N GLN A 162 1.37 3.57 6.91
CA GLN A 162 2.12 3.31 5.69
C GLN A 162 3.42 2.55 5.97
N HIS A 163 4.17 2.96 7.00
CA HIS A 163 5.41 2.29 7.39
C HIS A 163 5.15 0.85 7.83
N GLN A 164 4.13 0.63 8.65
CA GLN A 164 3.74 -0.71 9.10
C GLN A 164 3.35 -1.60 7.91
N TRP A 165 2.68 -1.04 6.91
CA TRP A 165 2.32 -1.76 5.69
C TRP A 165 3.55 -2.20 4.88
N GLY A 166 4.50 -1.28 4.67
CA GLY A 166 5.75 -1.58 3.98
C GLY A 166 6.59 -2.64 4.71
N VAL A 167 6.75 -2.51 6.02
CA VAL A 167 7.49 -3.49 6.86
C VAL A 167 6.82 -4.85 6.84
N SER A 168 5.49 -4.93 6.96
CA SER A 168 4.76 -6.20 6.90
C SER A 168 4.91 -6.90 5.56
N ARG A 169 4.97 -6.15 4.45
CA ARG A 169 5.24 -6.72 3.12
C ARG A 169 6.66 -7.29 3.03
N VAL A 170 7.66 -6.57 3.52
CA VAL A 170 9.06 -7.06 3.59
C VAL A 170 9.16 -8.32 4.46
N ASN A 171 8.50 -8.34 5.62
CA ASN A 171 8.48 -9.52 6.49
C ASN A 171 7.80 -10.71 5.80
N SER A 172 6.68 -10.47 5.09
CA SER A 172 6.03 -11.49 4.27
C SER A 172 6.92 -12.00 3.14
N PHE A 173 7.72 -11.13 2.53
CA PHE A 173 8.69 -11.53 1.50
C PHE A 173 9.80 -12.43 2.09
N LEU A 174 10.35 -12.05 3.24
CA LEU A 174 11.45 -12.79 3.86
C LEU A 174 11.01 -14.10 4.52
N THR A 175 9.79 -14.16 5.06
CA THR A 175 9.23 -15.36 5.72
C THR A 175 8.44 -16.26 4.78
N CYS A 176 8.58 -16.08 3.46
CA CYS A 176 7.90 -16.89 2.44
C CYS A 176 6.38 -16.88 2.57
N GLY A 177 5.83 -15.70 2.83
CA GLY A 177 4.42 -15.41 2.76
C GLY A 177 3.96 -15.13 1.32
N LYS A 178 2.72 -14.64 1.19
CA LYS A 178 2.11 -14.35 -0.13
C LYS A 178 2.97 -13.43 -0.99
N THR A 179 3.67 -12.47 -0.37
CA THR A 179 4.53 -11.50 -1.09
C THR A 179 5.63 -12.19 -1.89
N TRP A 180 6.26 -13.21 -1.29
CA TRP A 180 7.34 -13.98 -1.94
C TRP A 180 6.82 -14.81 -3.12
N TYR A 181 5.68 -15.49 -2.96
CA TYR A 181 5.13 -16.38 -4.00
C TYR A 181 4.42 -15.66 -5.14
N PHE A 182 3.83 -14.48 -4.88
CA PHE A 182 2.94 -13.83 -5.84
C PHE A 182 3.48 -12.47 -6.30
N PRO A 183 3.16 -11.32 -5.66
CA PRO A 183 3.41 -10.02 -6.27
C PRO A 183 4.89 -9.68 -6.45
N ASP A 184 5.79 -10.33 -5.68
CA ASP A 184 7.22 -10.04 -5.69
C ASP A 184 8.09 -11.28 -5.98
N HIS A 185 7.54 -12.35 -6.57
CA HIS A 185 8.30 -13.57 -6.88
C HIS A 185 9.52 -13.32 -7.79
N LYS A 186 9.40 -12.43 -8.79
CA LYS A 186 10.52 -12.03 -9.64
C LYS A 186 11.64 -11.34 -8.84
N LEU A 187 11.29 -10.58 -7.80
CA LEU A 187 12.29 -9.97 -6.90
C LEU A 187 12.96 -11.02 -6.00
N ALA A 188 12.25 -12.09 -5.65
CA ALA A 188 12.85 -13.22 -4.93
C ALA A 188 13.86 -13.96 -5.82
N GLN A 189 13.49 -14.24 -7.08
CA GLN A 189 14.41 -14.83 -8.07
C GLN A 189 15.63 -13.92 -8.29
N GLU A 190 15.43 -12.62 -8.52
CA GLU A 190 16.51 -11.64 -8.66
C GLU A 190 17.45 -11.66 -7.43
N ALA A 191 16.90 -11.72 -6.21
CA ALA A 191 17.68 -11.80 -5.00
C ALA A 191 18.50 -13.10 -4.87
N MET A 192 17.95 -14.26 -5.26
CA MET A 192 18.65 -15.55 -5.22
C MET A 192 19.76 -15.65 -6.28
N ASN A 193 19.59 -14.98 -7.41
CA ASN A 193 20.60 -14.89 -8.46
C ASN A 193 21.76 -13.98 -8.00
N LYS A 194 21.44 -12.83 -7.39
CA LYS A 194 22.42 -11.85 -6.92
C LYS A 194 23.15 -12.24 -5.63
N SER A 195 22.61 -13.14 -4.83
CA SER A 195 23.17 -13.49 -3.52
C SER A 195 23.02 -14.97 -3.20
N PRO A 196 24.12 -15.75 -3.17
CA PRO A 196 24.12 -17.12 -2.69
C PRO A 196 23.60 -17.25 -1.26
N LYS A 197 23.87 -16.23 -0.41
CA LYS A 197 23.35 -16.15 0.96
C LYS A 197 21.82 -16.09 0.98
N ALA A 198 21.20 -15.29 0.09
CA ALA A 198 19.75 -15.23 -0.05
C ALA A 198 19.15 -16.57 -0.52
N ARG A 199 19.81 -17.23 -1.48
CA ARG A 199 19.42 -18.56 -1.96
C ARG A 199 19.46 -19.59 -0.83
N LYS A 200 20.56 -19.65 -0.07
CA LYS A 200 20.71 -20.52 1.10
C LYS A 200 19.66 -20.22 2.17
N PHE A 201 19.36 -18.94 2.40
CA PHE A 201 18.36 -18.50 3.37
C PHE A 201 16.96 -19.04 3.07
N TRP A 202 16.49 -18.95 1.82
CA TRP A 202 15.17 -19.47 1.44
C TRP A 202 15.14 -20.98 1.20
N SER A 203 16.25 -21.58 0.79
CA SER A 203 16.39 -23.04 0.69
C SER A 203 16.22 -23.72 2.06
N LYS A 204 16.89 -23.20 3.09
CA LYS A 204 16.73 -23.66 4.49
C LYS A 204 15.29 -23.55 5.01
N LYS A 205 14.51 -22.60 4.50
CA LYS A 205 13.11 -22.39 4.88
C LYS A 205 12.12 -23.23 4.06
N LYS A 206 12.59 -24.07 3.13
CA LYS A 206 11.78 -24.90 2.21
C LYS A 206 10.74 -24.09 1.40
N CYS A 207 11.05 -22.85 1.05
CA CYS A 207 10.13 -21.97 0.33
C CYS A 207 9.91 -22.37 -1.14
N VAL A 208 10.75 -23.25 -1.66
CA VAL A 208 10.85 -23.54 -3.10
C VAL A 208 9.74 -24.48 -3.60
N LYS A 209 9.01 -25.20 -2.71
CA LYS A 209 8.16 -26.33 -3.14
C LYS A 209 6.63 -26.24 -2.91
N SER A 210 6.08 -25.30 -2.13
CA SER A 210 4.72 -25.53 -1.58
C SER A 210 3.53 -24.79 -2.21
N LYS A 211 3.70 -23.75 -3.05
CA LYS A 211 2.53 -22.89 -3.42
C LYS A 211 2.40 -22.42 -4.86
N MET A 212 3.32 -22.78 -5.76
CA MET A 212 3.27 -22.32 -7.15
C MET A 212 2.36 -23.19 -8.05
N GLY A 213 1.95 -24.39 -7.60
CA GLY A 213 1.22 -25.39 -8.41
C GLY A 213 -0.30 -25.51 -8.19
N LYS A 214 -0.97 -24.59 -7.49
CA LYS A 214 -2.44 -24.69 -7.23
C LYS A 214 -3.24 -23.48 -7.71
N ARG A 215 -2.99 -23.02 -8.94
CA ARG A 215 -4.00 -22.26 -9.69
C ARG A 215 -4.36 -23.06 -10.92
N THR A 216 -5.35 -23.94 -10.72
CA THR A 216 -6.21 -24.45 -11.79
C THR A 216 -6.65 -23.28 -12.66
N LYS A 217 -6.56 -23.48 -13.97
CA LYS A 217 -7.19 -22.65 -15.00
C LYS A 217 -8.69 -22.58 -14.66
N SER A 218 -9.16 -21.44 -14.16
CA SER A 218 -10.58 -21.10 -14.27
C SER A 218 -10.74 -20.45 -15.63
N ARG A 219 -11.50 -21.15 -16.48
CA ARG A 219 -12.01 -20.72 -17.78
C ARG A 219 -12.55 -19.28 -17.75
#